data_AF-A0A7C5YAS2-F1
#
_entry.id   AF-A0A7C5YAS2-F1
#
_cell.length_a   1.000
_cell.length_b   1.000
_cell.length_c   1.000
_cell.angle_alpha   90.00
_cell.angle_beta   90.00
_cell.angle_gamma   90.00
#
_symmetry.space_group_name_H-M   'P 1'
#
loop_
_entity.id
_entity.type
_entity.pdbx_description
1 polymer ?
#
loop_
_entity_poly.entity_id
_entity_poly.type
_entity_poly.pdbx_seq_one_letter_code
_entity_poly.pdbx_strand_id
1 'polypeptide(L)' 'KKGLAGSDIVAEIHRQIPSLNIDDRAKVELIEKCGEIDFRISEGANELIQLESLLASFLLYAQTKGKK' A
#
# COMPACT_ATOMS: atom_id res chain seq x y z
N LYS A 1 -6.54 -8.53 -23.32
CA LYS A 1 -5.87 -8.47 -22.00
C LYS A 1 -6.30 -7.17 -21.33
N LYS A 2 -7.17 -7.20 -20.32
CA LYS A 2 -7.41 -5.99 -19.50
C LYS A 2 -6.16 -5.82 -18.64
N GLY A 3 -5.42 -4.73 -18.84
CA GLY A 3 -4.45 -4.32 -17.83
C GLY A 3 -5.22 -4.00 -16.56
N LEU A 4 -4.74 -4.47 -15.41
CA LEU A 4 -5.22 -3.97 -14.13
C LEU A 4 -4.70 -2.53 -14.00
N ALA A 5 -5.58 -1.58 -13.68
CA ALA A 5 -5.13 -0.24 -13.37
C ALA A 5 -4.38 -0.26 -12.03
N GLY A 6 -3.42 0.64 -11.84
CA GLY A 6 -2.70 0.77 -10.57
C GLY A 6 -3.65 1.00 -9.38
N SER A 7 -4.74 1.76 -9.60
CA SER A 7 -5.79 1.96 -8.59
C SER A 7 -6.53 0.68 -8.21
N ASP A 8 -6.80 -0.22 -9.16
CA ASP A 8 -7.41 -1.53 -8.87
C ASP A 8 -6.53 -2.37 -7.95
N ILE A 9 -5.21 -2.33 -8.20
CA ILE A 9 -4.20 -3.02 -7.39
C ILE A 9 -4.17 -2.45 -5.97
N VAL A 10 -4.13 -1.12 -5.83
CA VAL A 10 -4.14 -0.47 -4.51
C VAL A 10 -5.42 -0.79 -3.74
N ALA A 11 -6.57 -0.78 -4.41
CA ALA A 11 -7.85 -1.13 -3.80
C ALA A 11 -7.88 -2.59 -3.32
N GLU A 12 -7.28 -3.52 -4.08
CA GLU A 12 -7.16 -4.92 -3.67
C GLU A 12 -6.23 -5.10 -2.49
N ILE A 13 -5.07 -4.43 -2.48
CA ILE A 13 -4.14 -4.44 -1.34
C ILE A 13 -4.85 -3.93 -0.09
N HIS A 14 -5.55 -2.79 -0.17
CA HIS A 14 -6.28 -2.21 0.95
C HIS A 14 -7.31 -3.19 1.55
N ARG A 15 -8.06 -3.93 0.71
CA ARG A 15 -9.03 -4.93 1.17
C ARG A 15 -8.41 -6.06 2.00
N GLN A 16 -7.14 -6.40 1.75
CA GLN A 16 -6.45 -7.48 2.44
C GLN A 16 -5.85 -7.04 3.78
N ILE A 17 -5.53 -5.75 3.98
CA ILE A 17 -4.86 -5.26 5.19
C ILE A 17 -5.58 -5.63 6.50
N PRO A 18 -6.91 -5.49 6.63
CA PRO A 18 -7.61 -5.84 7.87
C PRO A 18 -7.42 -7.30 8.31
N SER A 19 -7.24 -8.20 7.34
CA SER A 19 -7.06 -9.64 7.56
C SER A 19 -5.64 -10.05 7.97
N LEU A 20 -4.67 -9.13 7.89
CA LEU A 20 -3.28 -9.42 8.23
C LEU A 20 -3.11 -9.67 9.74
N ASN A 21 -2.26 -10.64 10.07
CA ASN A 21 -1.89 -10.95 11.45
C ASN A 21 -0.70 -10.07 11.91
N ILE A 22 -0.93 -8.76 11.97
CA ILE A 22 0.03 -7.74 12.43
C ILE A 22 -0.66 -6.83 13.46
N ASP A 23 0.11 -6.00 14.16
CA ASP A 23 -0.45 -5.05 15.12
C ASP A 23 -1.40 -4.03 14.47
N ASP A 24 -2.45 -3.63 15.19
CA ASP A 24 -3.47 -2.72 14.66
C ASP A 24 -2.90 -1.37 14.25
N ARG A 25 -1.86 -0.90 14.94
CA ARG A 25 -1.15 0.33 14.55
C ARG A 25 -0.50 0.17 13.18
N ALA A 26 0.19 -0.94 12.92
CA ALA A 26 0.72 -1.23 11.60
C ALA A 26 -0.40 -1.31 10.55
N LYS A 27 -1.56 -1.91 10.85
CA LYS A 27 -2.70 -1.92 9.90
C LYS A 27 -3.15 -0.50 9.53
N VAL A 28 -3.32 0.38 10.52
CA VAL A 28 -3.71 1.78 10.30
C VAL A 28 -2.68 2.50 9.43
N GLU A 29 -1.40 2.35 9.75
CA GLU A 29 -0.29 2.95 9.01
C GLU A 29 -0.23 2.45 7.55
N LEU A 30 -0.47 1.16 7.29
CA LEU A 30 -0.53 0.61 5.93
C LEU A 30 -1.77 1.10 5.15
N ILE A 31 -2.92 1.25 5.81
CA ILE A 31 -4.15 1.79 5.21
C ILE A 31 -3.94 3.25 4.80
N GLU A 32 -3.33 4.07 5.66
CA GLU A 32 -2.99 5.46 5.35
C GLU A 32 -2.13 5.55 4.08
N LYS A 33 -1.11 4.69 3.97
CA LYS A 33 -0.26 4.63 2.78
C LYS A 33 -1.02 4.24 1.53
N CYS A 34 -1.97 3.30 1.60
CA CYS A 34 -2.81 2.97 0.46
C CYS A 34 -3.65 4.18 0.01
N GLY A 35 -4.23 4.94 0.94
CA GLY A 35 -5.00 6.15 0.61
C GLY A 35 -4.16 7.25 -0.04
N GLU A 36 -2.93 7.46 0.44
CA GLU A 36 -1.98 8.42 -0.16
C GLU A 36 -1.64 8.07 -1.62
N ILE A 37 -1.40 6.78 -1.89
CA ILE A 37 -1.05 6.27 -3.22
C ILE A 37 -2.27 6.32 -4.16
N ASP A 38 -3.46 5.92 -3.68
CA ASP A 38 -4.71 6.01 -4.45
C ASP A 38 -5.01 7.45 -4.86
N PHE A 39 -4.88 8.39 -3.91
CA PHE A 39 -5.03 9.82 -4.18
C PHE A 39 -4.04 10.30 -5.26
N ARG A 40 -2.75 9.96 -5.13
CA ARG A 40 -1.73 10.37 -6.12
C ARG A 40 -2.00 9.80 -7.51
N ILE A 41 -2.41 8.53 -7.59
CA ILE A 41 -2.80 7.91 -8.87
C ILE A 41 -4.01 8.66 -9.47
N SER A 42 -5.01 9.00 -8.65
CA SER A 42 -6.19 9.75 -9.10
C SER A 42 -5.85 11.15 -9.63
N GLU A 43 -4.81 11.79 -9.09
CA GLU A 43 -4.26 13.08 -9.55
C GLU A 43 -3.36 12.95 -10.79
N GLY A 44 -3.23 11.74 -11.38
CA GLY A 44 -2.47 11.51 -12.61
C GLY A 44 -0.98 11.18 -12.38
N ALA A 45 -0.57 10.79 -11.17
CA ALA A 45 0.78 10.30 -10.94
C ALA A 45 1.04 8.98 -11.67
N ASN A 46 2.31 8.71 -11.97
CA ASN A 46 2.71 7.45 -12.60
C ASN A 46 2.42 6.26 -11.68
N GLU A 47 1.52 5.38 -12.12
CA GLU A 47 1.04 4.22 -11.35
C GLU A 47 2.17 3.30 -10.88
N LEU A 48 3.13 2.99 -11.76
CA LEU A 48 4.24 2.09 -11.42
C LEU A 48 5.10 2.67 -10.30
N ILE A 49 5.47 3.96 -10.39
CA ILE A 49 6.26 4.64 -9.36
C ILE A 49 5.49 4.67 -8.03
N GLN A 50 4.18 4.92 -8.06
CA GLN A 50 3.36 4.93 -6.84
C GLN A 50 3.24 3.54 -6.21
N LEU A 51 3.09 2.48 -7.02
CA LEU A 51 3.07 1.09 -6.54
C LEU A 51 4.44 0.69 -5.94
N GLU A 52 5.55 1.05 -6.57
CA GLU A 52 6.90 0.82 -6.04
C GLU A 52 7.10 1.53 -4.70
N SER A 53 6.60 2.77 -4.58
CA SER A 53 6.61 3.55 -3.33
C SER A 53 5.80 2.87 -2.21
N LEU A 54 4.64 2.29 -2.54
CA LEU A 54 3.82 1.53 -1.59
C LEU A 54 4.58 0.30 -1.06
N LEU A 55 5.18 -0.48 -1.97
CA LEU A 55 5.96 -1.67 -1.61
C LEU A 55 7.18 -1.32 -0.75
N ALA A 56 7.91 -0.25 -1.08
CA ALA A 56 9.01 0.23 -0.27
C ALA A 56 8.56 0.61 1.15
N SER A 57 7.41 1.29 1.26
CA SER A 57 6.82 1.64 2.56
C SER A 57 6.51 0.39 3.39
N PHE A 58 5.90 -0.63 2.77
CA PHE A 58 5.57 -1.89 3.46
C PHE A 58 6.83 -2.62 3.94
N LEU A 59 7.89 -2.63 3.13
CA LEU A 59 9.17 -3.22 3.50
C LEU A 59 9.81 -2.50 4.70
N LEU A 60 9.75 -1.16 4.74
CA LEU A 60 10.24 -0.39 5.88
C LEU A 60 9.45 -0.72 7.16
N TYR A 61 8.13 -0.86 7.08
CA TYR A 61 7.33 -1.32 8.22
C TYR A 61 7.77 -2.69 8.72
N ALA A 62 8.01 -3.65 7.82
CA ALA A 62 8.50 -4.98 8.20
C ALA A 62 9.88 -4.91 8.90
N GLN A 63 10.81 -4.10 8.39
CA GLN A 63 12.17 -3.99 8.96
C GLN A 63 12.21 -3.32 10.34
N THR A 64 11.31 -2.36 10.61
CA THR A 64 11.28 -1.70 11.93
C THR A 64 10.81 -2.62 13.06
N LYS A 65 10.04 -3.66 12.74
CA LYS A 65 9.54 -4.64 13.72
C LYS A 65 10.51 -5.82 13.94
N GLY A 66 11.31 -6.17 12.94
CA GLY A 66 12.32 -7.24 13.02
C GLY A 66 13.62 -6.88 13.78
N LYS A 67 13.77 -5.62 14.23
CA LYS A 67 14.92 -5.14 15.03
C LYS A 67 14.66 -5.12 16.54
N LYS A 68 13.60 -5.78 17.02
CA LYS A 68 13.32 -5.96 18.45
C LYS A 68 13.76 -7.33 18.93
#